data_AF-D2BAY7-F1
#
_entry.id   AF-D2BAY7-F1
#
_cell.length_a   1.000
_cell.length_b   1.000
_cell.length_c   1.000
_cell.angle_alpha   90.00
_cell.angle_beta   90.00
_cell.angle_gamma   90.00
#
_symmetry.space_group_name_H-M   'P 1'
#
loop_
_entity.id
_entity.type
_entity.pdbx_description
1 polymer ?
#
loop_
_entity_poly.entity_id
_entity_poly.type
_entity_poly.pdbx_seq_one_letter_code
_entity_poly.pdbx_strand_id
1 'polypeptide(L)'
;MTNQHESFPDLMHEDSFEVVMRGYNRRQVHDYMNRNRHQIRDLEERLARAIEQAERGRIELSEARRRLSDAPQDYDELGQRLSQILKLGEEEAASKKQVADAEASKLREDASEEAHRLVNSALERAEGIMNAAQQEAERRVAEATAAAEHMLAQAGGDAEETLNAARTESEETLRGARAEADRMVTSARSEAERTIESARAEAESTLGSARAEAESTVSSAAAEAHAMLTAAQQRSTVLDETTGRRVSYLTDTHREVMRRLNEMGAVLGDLIHRENAAGALIDEGSVLPQFPVQTAPAAVPADGAPAEVTVVSGHGPELGADQGSGPEAEADVESDVEAVRVIVDDEHEGRDDHFDDDRRAETFDDTDVHLGRAAKENDEYAARK
;
A
#
# COMPACT_ATOMS: atom_id res chain seq x y z
N MET A 1 -47.63 17.90 148.41
CA MET A 1 -46.87 18.19 149.64
C MET A 1 -46.64 19.69 149.72
N THR A 2 -46.74 20.23 150.93
CA THR A 2 -46.33 21.57 151.41
C THR A 2 -47.01 22.80 150.79
N ASN A 3 -48.05 23.24 151.51
CA ASN A 3 -48.54 24.61 151.61
C ASN A 3 -47.40 25.59 151.95
N GLN A 4 -47.41 26.77 151.34
CA GLN A 4 -47.00 28.00 152.00
C GLN A 4 -47.88 29.14 151.48
N HIS A 5 -48.78 29.58 152.36
CA HIS A 5 -49.50 30.83 152.22
C HIS A 5 -48.50 31.97 152.44
N GLU A 6 -48.13 32.67 151.37
CA GLU A 6 -47.70 34.06 151.49
C GLU A 6 -48.93 34.94 151.31
N SER A 7 -49.63 35.15 152.42
CA SER A 7 -50.58 36.23 152.57
C SER A 7 -49.81 37.55 152.52
N PHE A 8 -49.67 38.12 151.32
CA PHE A 8 -49.19 39.49 151.19
C PHE A 8 -50.24 40.44 151.78
N PRO A 9 -49.85 41.34 152.71
CA PRO A 9 -50.78 42.19 153.44
C PRO A 9 -51.45 43.21 152.52
N ASP A 10 -52.66 43.57 152.93
CA ASP A 10 -53.53 44.63 152.42
C ASP A 10 -52.79 45.99 152.32
N LEU A 11 -52.04 46.21 151.26
CA LEU A 11 -51.43 47.50 150.88
C LEU A 11 -52.44 48.46 150.23
N MET A 12 -53.73 48.30 150.54
CA MET A 12 -54.82 49.09 149.97
C MET A 12 -54.95 50.51 150.56
N HIS A 13 -53.96 51.03 151.32
CA HIS A 13 -54.16 52.27 152.09
C HIS A 13 -52.93 53.19 152.27
N GLU A 14 -52.04 53.37 151.28
CA GLU A 14 -50.97 54.39 151.37
C GLU A 14 -50.80 55.29 150.12
N ASP A 15 -51.83 55.45 149.29
CA ASP A 15 -51.81 56.44 148.20
C ASP A 15 -52.17 57.87 148.70
N SER A 16 -51.53 58.33 149.77
CA SER A 16 -51.65 59.73 150.21
C SER A 16 -50.38 60.51 149.87
N PHE A 17 -50.46 61.33 148.83
CA PHE A 17 -49.37 62.21 148.43
C PHE A 17 -49.11 63.33 149.45
N GLU A 18 -47.85 63.71 149.61
CA GLU A 18 -47.40 64.85 150.41
C GLU A 18 -47.91 66.20 149.84
N VAL A 19 -48.39 67.12 150.69
CA VAL A 19 -49.04 68.36 150.26
C VAL A 19 -48.08 69.54 150.31
N VAL A 20 -47.72 70.06 149.13
CA VAL A 20 -46.81 71.22 148.97
C VAL A 20 -47.61 72.47 148.58
N MET A 21 -47.19 73.66 149.04
CA MET A 21 -47.91 74.96 148.89
C MET A 21 -48.33 75.34 147.45
N ARG A 22 -47.78 74.67 146.43
CA ARG A 22 -48.18 74.82 145.03
C ARG A 22 -48.22 73.46 144.32
N GLY A 23 -49.13 72.59 144.76
CA GLY A 23 -49.31 71.23 144.23
C GLY A 23 -50.55 71.04 143.35
N TYR A 24 -50.68 69.86 142.74
CA TYR A 24 -51.86 69.46 141.98
C TYR A 24 -53.09 69.39 142.90
N ASN A 25 -54.26 69.75 142.36
CA ASN A 25 -55.50 69.72 143.12
C ASN A 25 -55.81 68.29 143.60
N ARG A 26 -55.80 68.09 144.91
CA ARG A 26 -55.98 66.77 145.56
C ARG A 26 -57.23 66.04 145.06
N ARG A 27 -58.33 66.76 144.79
CA ARG A 27 -59.55 66.15 144.25
C ARG A 27 -59.34 65.61 142.84
N GLN A 28 -58.69 66.39 141.96
CA GLN A 28 -58.38 65.95 140.61
C GLN A 28 -57.42 64.76 140.58
N VAL A 29 -56.44 64.72 141.49
CA VAL A 29 -55.52 63.59 141.64
C VAL A 29 -56.26 62.35 142.14
N HIS A 30 -57.15 62.50 143.12
CA HIS A 30 -57.97 61.39 143.61
C HIS A 30 -58.94 60.86 142.53
N ASP A 31 -59.57 61.75 141.76
CA ASP A 31 -60.42 61.40 140.63
C ASP A 31 -59.61 60.69 139.52
N TYR A 32 -58.35 61.10 139.31
CA TYR A 32 -57.43 60.43 138.38
C TYR A 32 -56.98 59.06 138.89
N MET A 33 -56.62 58.94 140.18
CA MET A 33 -56.26 57.67 140.81
C MET A 33 -57.43 56.68 140.80
N ASN A 34 -58.64 57.14 141.10
CA ASN A 34 -59.82 56.31 141.01
C ASN A 34 -60.04 55.87 139.56
N ARG A 35 -59.96 56.77 138.58
CA ARG A 35 -60.00 56.35 137.15
C ARG A 35 -58.92 55.34 136.81
N ASN A 36 -57.69 55.52 137.29
CA ASN A 36 -56.58 54.61 137.04
C ASN A 36 -56.80 53.24 137.71
N ARG A 37 -57.30 53.19 138.94
CA ARG A 37 -57.67 51.93 139.61
C ARG A 37 -58.82 51.21 138.89
N HIS A 38 -59.81 51.95 138.37
CA HIS A 38 -60.85 51.35 137.54
C HIS A 38 -60.25 50.82 136.23
N GLN A 39 -59.35 51.56 135.58
CA GLN A 39 -58.64 51.09 134.38
C GLN A 39 -57.79 49.84 134.65
N ILE A 40 -57.10 49.76 135.79
CA ILE A 40 -56.32 48.57 136.19
C ILE A 40 -57.25 47.38 136.37
N ARG A 41 -58.35 47.52 137.13
CA ARG A 41 -59.34 46.44 137.27
C ARG A 41 -59.96 46.02 135.95
N ASP A 42 -60.29 46.98 135.08
CA ASP A 42 -60.83 46.69 133.74
C ASP A 42 -59.81 45.93 132.88
N LEU A 43 -58.52 46.26 132.97
CA LEU A 43 -57.44 45.56 132.27
C LEU A 43 -57.20 44.16 132.84
N GLU A 44 -57.24 43.99 134.16
CA GLU A 44 -57.15 42.69 134.83
C GLU A 44 -58.31 41.79 134.43
N GLU A 45 -59.54 42.31 134.41
CA GLU A 45 -60.72 41.55 133.98
C GLU A 45 -60.63 41.18 132.50
N ARG A 46 -60.12 42.07 131.63
CA ARG A 46 -59.84 41.76 130.22
C ARG A 46 -58.77 40.68 130.07
N LEU A 47 -57.73 40.71 130.90
CA LEU A 47 -56.65 39.73 130.88
C LEU A 47 -57.13 38.36 131.35
N ALA A 48 -57.95 38.30 132.41
CA ALA A 48 -58.60 37.07 132.85
C ALA A 48 -59.49 36.47 131.75
N ARG A 49 -60.31 37.30 131.09
CA ARG A 49 -61.14 36.86 129.95
C ARG A 49 -60.30 36.35 128.78
N ALA A 50 -59.16 37.00 128.48
CA ALA A 50 -58.25 36.57 127.41
C ALA A 50 -57.57 35.23 127.72
N ILE A 51 -57.16 35.01 128.98
CA ILE A 51 -56.60 33.73 129.42
C ILE A 51 -57.64 32.62 129.29
N GLU A 52 -58.87 32.84 129.77
CA GLU A 52 -59.94 31.86 129.62
C GLU A 52 -60.23 31.54 128.14
N GLN A 53 -60.20 32.55 127.25
CA GLN A 53 -60.36 32.32 125.81
C GLN A 53 -59.19 31.49 125.22
N ALA A 54 -57.96 31.75 125.64
CA ALA A 54 -56.79 30.99 125.20
C ALA A 54 -56.84 29.54 125.70
N GLU A 55 -57.27 29.30 126.94
CA GLU A 55 -57.45 27.96 127.49
C GLU A 55 -58.57 27.20 126.79
N ARG A 56 -59.72 27.83 126.55
CA ARG A 56 -60.81 27.26 125.75
C ARG A 56 -60.33 26.87 124.35
N GLY A 57 -59.60 27.75 123.66
CA GLY A 57 -59.04 27.45 122.34
C GLY A 57 -58.02 26.31 122.36
N ARG A 58 -57.18 26.19 123.41
CA ARG A 58 -56.26 25.06 123.56
C ARG A 58 -56.99 23.75 123.79
N ILE A 59 -58.06 23.76 124.60
CA ILE A 59 -58.91 22.60 124.83
C ILE A 59 -59.57 22.18 123.50
N GLU A 60 -60.15 23.12 122.76
CA GLU A 60 -60.78 22.86 121.46
C GLU A 60 -59.80 22.30 120.42
N LEU A 61 -58.57 22.83 120.32
CA LEU A 61 -57.54 22.28 119.43
C LEU A 61 -57.08 20.89 119.86
N SER A 62 -56.95 20.65 121.17
CA SER A 62 -56.61 19.34 121.70
C SER A 62 -57.72 18.33 121.43
N GLU A 63 -58.98 18.76 121.53
CA GLU A 63 -60.15 17.95 121.26
C GLU A 63 -60.31 17.71 119.76
N ALA A 64 -60.06 18.69 118.90
CA ALA A 64 -60.06 18.53 117.44
C ALA A 64 -58.95 17.58 116.98
N ARG A 65 -57.75 17.67 117.56
CA ARG A 65 -56.66 16.72 117.31
C ARG A 65 -57.00 15.33 117.81
N ARG A 66 -57.59 15.23 119.00
CA ARG A 66 -58.07 13.96 119.54
C ARG A 66 -59.20 13.38 118.70
N ARG A 67 -60.11 14.20 118.17
CA ARG A 67 -61.14 13.75 117.21
C ARG A 67 -60.51 13.29 115.90
N LEU A 68 -59.42 13.89 115.44
CA LEU A 68 -58.73 13.44 114.23
C LEU A 68 -57.91 12.16 114.47
N SER A 69 -57.39 11.94 115.69
CA SER A 69 -56.67 10.71 116.06
C SER A 69 -57.59 9.56 116.47
N ASP A 70 -58.69 9.86 117.15
CA ASP A 70 -59.69 8.91 117.65
C ASP A 70 -60.81 8.68 116.61
N ALA A 71 -60.90 9.50 115.55
CA ALA A 71 -61.69 9.15 114.38
C ALA A 71 -61.08 7.88 113.78
N PRO A 72 -61.84 6.77 113.71
CA PRO A 72 -61.42 5.63 112.94
C PRO A 72 -61.22 6.14 111.52
N GLN A 73 -59.97 6.17 111.05
CA GLN A 73 -59.73 6.13 109.61
C GLN A 73 -60.31 4.78 109.19
N ASP A 74 -61.51 4.75 108.62
CA ASP A 74 -62.04 3.53 108.03
C ASP A 74 -61.12 3.15 106.86
N TYR A 75 -60.06 2.40 107.18
CA TYR A 75 -59.04 1.95 106.23
C TYR A 75 -59.66 1.17 105.08
N ASP A 76 -60.86 0.61 105.28
CA ASP A 76 -61.68 0.01 104.24
C ASP A 76 -62.23 1.02 103.23
N GLU A 77 -62.67 2.22 103.63
CA GLU A 77 -63.12 3.25 102.69
C GLU A 77 -61.96 3.86 101.91
N LEU A 78 -60.81 4.03 102.56
CA LEU A 78 -59.58 4.51 101.94
C LEU A 78 -58.99 3.46 100.99
N GLY A 79 -59.09 2.17 101.36
CA GLY A 79 -58.76 1.02 100.51
C GLY A 79 -59.72 0.88 99.32
N GLN A 80 -61.02 1.10 99.51
CA GLN A 80 -62.01 1.16 98.43
C GLN A 80 -61.70 2.31 97.47
N ARG A 81 -61.43 3.52 97.98
CA ARG A 81 -61.06 4.68 97.15
C ARG A 81 -59.72 4.47 96.43
N LEU A 82 -58.72 3.88 97.09
CA LEU A 82 -57.44 3.54 96.47
C LEU A 82 -57.60 2.45 95.39
N SER A 83 -58.40 1.42 95.65
CA SER A 83 -58.72 0.38 94.66
C SER A 83 -59.44 0.96 93.45
N GLN A 84 -60.33 1.95 93.66
CA GLN A 84 -61.01 2.63 92.58
C GLN A 84 -60.09 3.56 91.78
N ILE A 85 -59.16 4.26 92.43
CA ILE A 85 -58.12 5.05 91.73
C ILE A 85 -57.18 4.14 90.93
N LEU A 86 -56.77 3.01 91.50
CA LEU A 86 -55.93 2.02 90.79
C LEU A 86 -56.67 1.42 89.60
N LYS A 87 -57.95 1.07 89.76
CA LYS A 87 -58.79 0.57 88.67
C LYS A 87 -58.98 1.62 87.57
N LEU A 88 -59.25 2.87 87.95
CA LEU A 88 -59.37 3.97 86.99
C LEU A 88 -58.04 4.24 86.27
N GLY A 89 -56.92 4.16 86.99
CA GLY A 89 -55.58 4.30 86.42
C GLY A 89 -55.20 3.12 85.52
N GLU A 90 -55.61 1.90 85.85
CA GLU A 90 -55.44 0.72 85.01
C GLU A 90 -56.29 0.81 83.74
N GLU A 91 -57.55 1.23 83.85
CA GLU A 91 -58.43 1.50 82.71
C GLU A 91 -57.88 2.65 81.82
N GLU A 92 -57.36 3.73 82.42
CA GLU A 92 -56.73 4.83 81.68
C GLU A 92 -55.41 4.39 81.01
N ALA A 93 -54.60 3.57 81.67
CA ALA A 93 -53.38 3.01 81.10
C ALA A 93 -53.68 2.03 79.96
N ALA A 94 -54.68 1.15 80.14
CA ALA A 94 -55.14 0.23 79.10
C ALA A 94 -55.69 1.00 77.89
N SER A 95 -56.48 2.05 78.13
CA SER A 95 -56.98 2.95 77.07
C SER A 95 -55.83 3.64 76.31
N LYS A 96 -54.87 4.23 77.03
CA LYS A 96 -53.69 4.88 76.41
C LYS A 96 -52.85 3.88 75.61
N LYS A 97 -52.68 2.65 76.12
CA LYS A 97 -51.97 1.59 75.41
C LYS A 97 -52.72 1.20 74.13
N GLN A 98 -54.03 1.00 74.21
CA GLN A 98 -54.84 0.67 73.04
C GLN A 98 -54.79 1.78 71.97
N VAL A 99 -54.85 3.04 72.38
CA VAL A 99 -54.69 4.18 71.46
C VAL A 99 -53.30 4.19 70.84
N ALA A 100 -52.24 4.03 71.63
CA ALA A 100 -50.87 3.99 71.13
C ALA A 100 -50.63 2.80 70.17
N ASP A 101 -51.17 1.62 70.48
CA ASP A 101 -51.05 0.42 69.62
C ASP A 101 -51.82 0.62 68.30
N ALA A 102 -52.99 1.27 68.34
CA ALA A 102 -53.77 1.60 67.15
C ALA A 102 -53.06 2.66 66.28
N GLU A 103 -52.53 3.72 66.88
CA GLU A 103 -51.73 4.74 66.19
C GLU A 103 -50.44 4.14 65.59
N ALA A 104 -49.75 3.27 66.32
CA ALA A 104 -48.56 2.59 65.83
C ALA A 104 -48.88 1.64 64.67
N SER A 105 -50.00 0.93 64.74
CA SER A 105 -50.45 0.04 63.65
C SER A 105 -50.79 0.84 62.40
N LYS A 106 -51.53 1.94 62.56
CA LYS A 106 -51.87 2.85 61.47
C LYS A 106 -50.62 3.47 60.83
N LEU A 107 -49.67 3.95 61.65
CA LEU A 107 -48.42 4.51 61.14
C LEU A 107 -47.60 3.48 60.35
N ARG A 108 -47.58 2.21 60.79
CA ARG A 108 -46.91 1.13 60.05
C ARG A 108 -47.60 0.82 58.73
N GLU A 109 -48.93 0.80 58.72
CA GLU A 109 -49.72 0.59 57.50
C GLU A 109 -49.48 1.73 56.50
N ASP A 110 -49.63 2.98 56.93
CA ASP A 110 -49.38 4.18 56.13
C ASP A 110 -47.94 4.18 55.55
N ALA A 111 -46.94 3.89 56.39
CA ALA A 111 -45.54 3.81 55.96
C ALA A 111 -45.30 2.65 54.96
N SER A 112 -45.96 1.51 55.14
CA SER A 112 -45.85 0.37 54.22
C SER A 112 -46.50 0.66 52.86
N GLU A 113 -47.66 1.33 52.85
CA GLU A 113 -48.31 1.76 51.61
C GLU A 113 -47.47 2.79 50.87
N GLU A 114 -46.91 3.77 51.57
CA GLU A 114 -46.06 4.79 50.96
C GLU A 114 -44.77 4.16 50.40
N ALA A 115 -44.15 3.23 51.12
CA ALA A 115 -43.00 2.48 50.62
C ALA A 115 -43.36 1.68 49.36
N HIS A 116 -44.51 0.98 49.34
CA HIS A 116 -44.97 0.25 48.16
C HIS A 116 -45.23 1.17 46.96
N ARG A 117 -45.86 2.34 47.19
CA ARG A 117 -46.07 3.36 46.14
C ARG A 117 -44.75 3.85 45.57
N LEU A 118 -43.77 4.14 46.43
CA LEU A 118 -42.44 4.59 46.01
C LEU A 118 -41.70 3.52 45.19
N VAL A 119 -41.72 2.25 45.65
CA VAL A 119 -41.10 1.13 44.93
C VAL A 119 -41.76 0.93 43.57
N ASN A 120 -43.09 0.87 43.49
CA ASN A 120 -43.80 0.69 42.22
C ASN A 120 -43.49 1.83 41.25
N SER A 121 -43.51 3.08 41.73
CA SER A 121 -43.16 4.24 40.91
C SER A 121 -41.69 4.24 40.46
N ALA A 122 -40.77 3.74 41.29
CA ALA A 122 -39.38 3.57 40.90
C ALA A 122 -39.20 2.48 39.83
N LEU A 123 -39.92 1.35 39.95
CA LEU A 123 -39.91 0.27 38.96
C LEU A 123 -40.48 0.72 37.62
N GLU A 124 -41.62 1.42 37.61
CA GLU A 124 -42.22 1.97 36.38
C GLU A 124 -41.27 2.95 35.68
N ARG A 125 -40.59 3.83 36.43
CA ARG A 125 -39.59 4.73 35.86
C ARG A 125 -38.39 3.97 35.31
N ALA A 126 -37.91 2.96 36.03
CA ALA A 126 -36.79 2.14 35.59
C ALA A 126 -37.12 1.38 34.31
N GLU A 127 -38.31 0.77 34.23
CA GLU A 127 -38.81 0.10 33.04
C GLU A 127 -38.96 1.07 31.86
N GLY A 128 -39.48 2.27 32.10
CA GLY A 128 -39.57 3.32 31.08
C GLY A 128 -38.20 3.73 30.53
N ILE A 129 -37.21 3.91 31.40
CA ILE A 129 -35.83 4.23 30.99
C ILE A 129 -35.21 3.08 30.20
N MET A 130 -35.37 1.83 30.65
CA MET A 130 -34.83 0.66 29.96
C MET A 130 -35.44 0.49 28.57
N ASN A 131 -36.77 0.62 28.46
CA ASN A 131 -37.46 0.54 27.16
C ASN A 131 -37.04 1.67 26.21
N ALA A 132 -36.89 2.90 26.72
CA ALA A 132 -36.40 4.02 25.92
C ALA A 132 -34.95 3.81 25.47
N ALA A 133 -34.08 3.34 26.36
CA ALA A 133 -32.69 3.04 26.05
C ALA A 133 -32.58 1.91 25.01
N GLN A 134 -33.40 0.86 25.14
CA GLN A 134 -33.43 -0.25 24.20
C GLN A 134 -33.92 0.21 22.81
N GLN A 135 -35.00 0.96 22.72
CA GLN A 135 -35.48 1.51 21.45
C GLN A 135 -34.45 2.43 20.79
N GLU A 136 -33.74 3.23 21.58
CA GLU A 136 -32.70 4.10 21.03
C GLU A 136 -31.46 3.31 20.57
N ALA A 137 -31.10 2.25 21.28
CA ALA A 137 -30.03 1.34 20.85
C ALA A 137 -30.41 0.63 19.54
N GLU A 138 -31.63 0.09 19.43
CA GLU A 138 -32.15 -0.54 18.21
C GLU A 138 -32.17 0.45 17.04
N ARG A 139 -32.62 1.69 17.27
CA ARG A 139 -32.58 2.75 16.26
C ARG A 139 -31.15 3.05 15.80
N ARG A 140 -30.20 3.20 16.73
CA ARG A 140 -28.78 3.45 16.38
C ARG A 140 -28.19 2.30 15.58
N VAL A 141 -28.49 1.04 15.93
CA VAL A 141 -28.03 -0.13 15.19
C VAL A 141 -28.65 -0.16 13.79
N ALA A 142 -29.95 0.13 13.65
CA ALA A 142 -30.61 0.21 12.35
C ALA A 142 -30.04 1.33 11.47
N GLU A 143 -29.79 2.52 12.03
CA GLU A 143 -29.18 3.64 11.31
C GLU A 143 -27.73 3.31 10.88
N ALA A 144 -26.94 2.71 11.77
CA ALA A 144 -25.56 2.32 11.47
C ALA A 144 -25.47 1.21 10.41
N THR A 145 -26.35 0.21 10.48
CA THR A 145 -26.43 -0.86 9.47
C THR A 145 -26.86 -0.33 8.12
N ALA A 146 -27.88 0.51 8.05
CA ALA A 146 -28.31 1.15 6.80
C ALA A 146 -27.20 2.02 6.19
N ALA A 147 -26.46 2.78 7.02
CA ALA A 147 -25.32 3.56 6.55
C ALA A 147 -24.18 2.67 6.01
N ALA A 148 -23.88 1.56 6.69
CA ALA A 148 -22.88 0.59 6.24
C ALA A 148 -23.28 -0.07 4.91
N GLU A 149 -24.53 -0.50 4.77
CA GLU A 149 -25.06 -1.06 3.53
C GLU A 149 -25.01 -0.05 2.38
N HIS A 150 -25.34 1.21 2.65
CA HIS A 150 -25.24 2.27 1.66
C HIS A 150 -23.80 2.50 1.20
N MET A 151 -22.84 2.58 2.13
CA MET A 151 -21.42 2.71 1.81
C MET A 151 -20.90 1.51 1.02
N LEU A 152 -21.33 0.29 1.36
CA LEU A 152 -20.95 -0.92 0.61
C LEU A 152 -21.53 -0.92 -0.81
N ALA A 153 -22.79 -0.50 -0.97
CA ALA A 153 -23.42 -0.38 -2.28
C ALA A 153 -22.72 0.68 -3.14
N GLN A 154 -22.38 1.83 -2.55
CA GLN A 154 -21.65 2.89 -3.25
C GLN A 154 -20.24 2.42 -3.64
N ALA A 155 -19.49 1.85 -2.70
CA ALA A 155 -18.15 1.32 -2.97
C ALA A 155 -18.18 0.21 -4.03
N GLY A 156 -19.22 -0.64 -4.01
CA GLY A 156 -19.46 -1.65 -5.05
C GLY A 156 -19.69 -1.03 -6.42
N GLY A 157 -20.52 0.01 -6.50
CA GLY A 157 -20.76 0.76 -7.74
C GLY A 157 -19.50 1.42 -8.30
N ASP A 158 -18.76 2.12 -7.44
CA ASP A 158 -17.50 2.79 -7.81
C ASP A 158 -16.44 1.76 -8.28
N ALA A 159 -16.36 0.60 -7.63
CA ALA A 159 -15.48 -0.49 -8.03
C ALA A 159 -15.89 -1.10 -9.39
N GLU A 160 -17.18 -1.26 -9.65
CA GLU A 160 -17.66 -1.74 -10.96
C GLU A 160 -17.39 -0.72 -12.07
N GLU A 161 -17.60 0.57 -11.81
CA GLU A 161 -17.32 1.64 -12.76
C GLU A 161 -15.83 1.67 -13.14
N THR A 162 -14.94 1.65 -12.14
CA THR A 162 -13.48 1.63 -12.36
C THR A 162 -13.03 0.39 -13.11
N LEU A 163 -13.56 -0.80 -12.78
CA LEU A 163 -13.27 -2.03 -13.52
C LEU A 163 -13.73 -1.97 -14.98
N ASN A 164 -14.91 -1.41 -15.23
CA ASN A 164 -15.44 -1.28 -16.59
C ASN A 164 -14.66 -0.24 -17.41
N ALA A 165 -14.24 0.87 -16.80
CA ALA A 165 -13.37 1.86 -17.41
C ALA A 165 -12.01 1.24 -17.79
N ALA A 166 -11.35 0.56 -16.85
CA ALA A 166 -10.06 -0.10 -17.09
C ALA A 166 -10.16 -1.19 -18.17
N ARG A 167 -11.24 -1.98 -18.19
CA ARG A 167 -11.50 -2.96 -19.26
C ARG A 167 -11.67 -2.29 -20.62
N THR A 168 -12.43 -1.21 -20.69
CA THR A 168 -12.68 -0.48 -21.94
C THR A 168 -11.37 0.11 -22.50
N GLU A 169 -10.56 0.72 -21.64
CA GLU A 169 -9.25 1.27 -22.00
C GLU A 169 -8.29 0.16 -22.45
N SER A 170 -8.24 -0.96 -21.73
CA SER A 170 -7.44 -2.13 -22.13
C SER A 170 -7.86 -2.69 -23.49
N GLU A 171 -9.16 -2.80 -23.76
CA GLU A 171 -9.62 -3.23 -25.06
C GLU A 171 -9.31 -2.22 -26.18
N GLU A 172 -9.38 -0.92 -25.89
CA GLU A 172 -9.03 0.12 -26.84
C GLU A 172 -7.55 0.09 -27.20
N THR A 173 -6.68 0.00 -26.20
CA THR A 173 -5.23 -0.17 -26.41
C THR A 173 -4.91 -1.43 -27.20
N LEU A 174 -5.54 -2.56 -26.89
CA LEU A 174 -5.37 -3.80 -27.67
C LEU A 174 -5.88 -3.67 -29.10
N ARG A 175 -7.01 -2.99 -29.33
CA ARG A 175 -7.53 -2.70 -30.67
C ARG A 175 -6.56 -1.80 -31.45
N GLY A 176 -6.02 -0.77 -30.80
CA GLY A 176 -5.03 0.14 -31.38
C GLY A 176 -3.75 -0.60 -31.79
N ALA A 177 -3.16 -1.38 -30.87
CA ALA A 177 -1.96 -2.16 -31.10
C ALA A 177 -2.14 -3.19 -32.23
N ARG A 178 -3.29 -3.87 -32.28
CA ARG A 178 -3.61 -4.81 -33.39
C ARG A 178 -3.71 -4.09 -34.73
N ALA A 179 -4.41 -2.95 -34.78
CA ALA A 179 -4.54 -2.17 -35.99
C ALA A 179 -3.19 -1.64 -36.49
N GLU A 180 -2.30 -1.23 -35.58
CA GLU A 180 -0.94 -0.82 -35.92
C GLU A 180 -0.09 -1.98 -36.43
N ALA A 181 -0.15 -3.15 -35.77
CA ALA A 181 0.50 -4.36 -36.24
C ALA A 181 0.05 -4.76 -37.64
N ASP A 182 -1.25 -4.74 -37.91
CA ASP A 182 -1.81 -5.05 -39.24
C ASP A 182 -1.31 -4.07 -40.32
N ARG A 183 -1.21 -2.77 -39.99
CA ARG A 183 -0.62 -1.76 -40.89
C ARG A 183 0.85 -2.03 -41.16
N MET A 184 1.63 -2.34 -40.13
CA MET A 184 3.06 -2.66 -40.30
C MET A 184 3.25 -3.90 -41.18
N VAL A 185 2.51 -4.98 -40.93
CA VAL A 185 2.57 -6.21 -41.73
C VAL A 185 2.17 -5.94 -43.18
N THR A 186 1.11 -5.15 -43.40
CA THR A 186 0.67 -4.79 -44.76
C THR A 186 1.71 -3.94 -45.48
N SER A 187 2.30 -2.95 -44.80
CA SER A 187 3.35 -2.10 -45.35
C SER A 187 4.59 -2.92 -45.72
N ALA A 188 5.07 -3.76 -44.80
CA ALA A 188 6.23 -4.62 -45.01
C ALA A 188 6.01 -5.61 -46.16
N ARG A 189 4.80 -6.19 -46.29
CA ARG A 189 4.45 -7.06 -47.42
C ARG A 189 4.48 -6.30 -48.75
N SER A 190 3.89 -5.11 -48.80
CA SER A 190 3.88 -4.31 -50.02
C SER A 190 5.29 -3.85 -50.42
N GLU A 191 6.16 -3.55 -49.44
CA GLU A 191 7.56 -3.25 -49.70
C GLU A 191 8.32 -4.46 -50.22
N ALA A 192 8.15 -5.64 -49.59
CA ALA A 192 8.74 -6.89 -50.05
C ALA A 192 8.29 -7.27 -51.47
N GLU A 193 7.01 -7.06 -51.81
CA GLU A 193 6.50 -7.27 -53.16
C GLU A 193 7.18 -6.33 -54.17
N ARG A 194 7.36 -5.05 -53.82
CA ARG A 194 8.07 -4.09 -54.67
C ARG A 194 9.54 -4.47 -54.87
N THR A 195 10.23 -4.92 -53.83
CA THR A 195 11.63 -5.33 -53.96
C THR A 195 11.78 -6.58 -54.83
N ILE A 196 10.89 -7.56 -54.68
CA ILE A 196 10.86 -8.76 -55.54
C ILE A 196 10.59 -8.37 -57.00
N GLU A 197 9.64 -7.48 -57.25
CA GLU A 197 9.33 -7.03 -58.61
C GLU A 197 10.49 -6.26 -59.24
N SER A 198 11.13 -5.36 -58.50
CA SER A 198 12.34 -4.64 -58.95
C SER A 198 13.47 -5.61 -59.29
N ALA A 199 13.76 -6.55 -58.38
CA ALA A 199 14.82 -7.54 -58.60
C ALA A 199 14.53 -8.44 -59.81
N ARG A 200 13.27 -8.81 -60.04
CA ARG A 200 12.85 -9.55 -61.24
C ARG A 200 13.02 -8.74 -62.52
N ALA A 201 12.62 -7.48 -62.52
CA ALA A 201 12.78 -6.59 -63.67
C ALA A 201 14.26 -6.38 -64.01
N GLU A 202 15.12 -6.19 -63.00
CA GLU A 202 16.57 -6.10 -63.17
C GLU A 202 17.18 -7.41 -63.71
N ALA A 203 16.75 -8.55 -63.16
CA ALA A 203 17.18 -9.86 -63.65
C ALA A 203 16.75 -10.11 -65.10
N GLU A 204 15.52 -9.72 -65.49
CA GLU A 204 15.05 -9.85 -66.87
C GLU A 204 15.82 -8.93 -67.83
N SER A 205 16.09 -7.69 -67.41
CA SER A 205 16.89 -6.73 -68.18
C SER A 205 18.33 -7.21 -68.41
N THR A 206 18.98 -7.72 -67.36
CA THR A 206 20.36 -8.26 -67.45
C THR A 206 20.41 -9.51 -68.32
N LEU A 207 19.46 -10.44 -68.17
CA LEU A 207 19.35 -11.61 -69.04
C LEU A 207 19.05 -11.24 -70.49
N GLY A 208 18.21 -10.23 -70.73
CA GLY A 208 17.92 -9.71 -72.06
C GLY A 208 19.17 -9.13 -72.73
N SER A 209 19.92 -8.31 -71.99
CA SER A 209 21.18 -7.71 -72.47
C SER A 209 22.23 -8.77 -72.78
N ALA A 210 22.44 -9.73 -71.86
CA ALA A 210 23.39 -10.83 -72.07
C ALA A 210 23.01 -11.72 -73.26
N ARG A 211 21.72 -11.98 -73.48
CA ARG A 211 21.24 -12.71 -74.67
C ARG A 211 21.48 -11.94 -75.97
N ALA A 212 21.22 -10.63 -75.99
CA ALA A 212 21.46 -9.81 -77.17
C ALA A 212 22.95 -9.72 -77.51
N GLU A 213 23.81 -9.60 -76.51
CA GLU A 213 25.27 -9.68 -76.68
C GLU A 213 25.70 -11.05 -77.22
N ALA A 214 25.21 -12.14 -76.62
CA ALA A 214 25.49 -13.50 -77.08
C ALA A 214 25.04 -13.71 -78.54
N GLU A 215 23.83 -13.27 -78.91
CA GLU A 215 23.33 -13.36 -80.28
C GLU A 215 24.18 -12.53 -81.25
N SER A 216 24.58 -11.32 -80.86
CA SER A 216 25.47 -10.47 -81.65
C SER A 216 26.85 -11.10 -81.88
N THR A 217 27.45 -11.70 -80.83
CA THR A 217 28.74 -12.40 -80.96
C THR A 217 28.64 -13.63 -81.84
N VAL A 218 27.58 -14.43 -81.70
CA VAL A 218 27.33 -15.62 -82.54
C VAL A 218 27.10 -15.21 -84.00
N SER A 219 26.30 -14.16 -84.25
CA SER A 219 26.05 -13.62 -85.58
C SER A 219 27.34 -13.12 -86.25
N SER A 220 28.15 -12.36 -85.51
CA SER A 220 29.44 -11.85 -85.98
C SER A 220 30.41 -12.99 -86.30
N ALA A 221 30.55 -13.97 -85.40
CA ALA A 221 31.39 -15.14 -85.62
C ALA A 221 30.92 -15.99 -86.82
N ALA A 222 29.61 -16.13 -87.02
CA ALA A 222 29.05 -16.83 -88.18
C ALA A 222 29.33 -16.07 -89.49
N ALA A 223 29.21 -14.74 -89.49
CA ALA A 223 29.54 -13.91 -90.64
C ALA A 223 31.04 -13.99 -90.99
N GLU A 224 31.92 -13.93 -89.99
CA GLU A 224 33.37 -14.13 -90.16
C GLU A 224 33.69 -15.52 -90.70
N ALA A 225 33.10 -16.57 -90.13
CA ALA A 225 33.28 -17.94 -90.60
C ALA A 225 32.83 -18.11 -92.06
N HIS A 226 31.69 -17.53 -92.44
CA HIS A 226 31.20 -17.54 -93.82
C HIS A 226 32.14 -16.77 -94.77
N ALA A 227 32.64 -15.61 -94.34
CA ALA A 227 33.63 -14.84 -95.12
C ALA A 227 34.94 -15.62 -95.30
N MET A 228 35.43 -16.28 -94.25
CA MET A 228 36.61 -17.14 -94.31
C MET A 228 36.40 -18.33 -95.25
N LEU A 229 35.24 -18.98 -95.20
CA LEU A 229 34.87 -20.07 -96.11
C LEU A 229 34.82 -19.60 -97.56
N THR A 230 34.17 -18.46 -97.83
CA THR A 230 34.11 -17.87 -99.17
C THR A 230 35.51 -17.54 -99.69
N ALA A 231 36.36 -16.92 -98.86
CA ALA A 231 37.75 -16.63 -99.21
C ALA A 231 38.58 -17.90 -99.42
N ALA A 232 38.35 -18.98 -98.66
CA ALA A 232 38.98 -20.27 -98.86
C ALA A 232 38.53 -20.93 -100.16
N GLN A 233 37.23 -20.88 -100.49
CA GLN A 233 36.67 -21.38 -101.75
C GLN A 233 37.25 -20.62 -102.94
N GLN A 234 37.30 -19.28 -102.89
CA GLN A 234 37.92 -18.46 -103.94
C GLN A 234 39.40 -18.80 -104.12
N ARG A 235 40.16 -18.94 -103.02
CA ARG A 235 41.56 -19.39 -103.07
C ARG A 235 41.69 -20.78 -103.68
N SER A 236 40.80 -21.71 -103.34
CA SER A 236 40.75 -23.04 -103.96
C SER A 236 40.52 -22.93 -105.46
N THR A 237 39.54 -22.17 -105.92
CA THR A 237 39.25 -22.02 -107.36
C THR A 237 40.42 -21.40 -108.12
N VAL A 238 41.12 -20.41 -107.54
CA VAL A 238 42.32 -19.82 -108.13
C VAL A 238 43.47 -20.83 -108.16
N LEU A 239 43.61 -21.64 -107.11
CA LEU A 239 44.62 -22.69 -107.06
C LEU A 239 44.33 -23.79 -108.10
N ASP A 240 43.07 -24.16 -108.28
CA ASP A 240 42.62 -25.13 -109.28
C ASP A 240 42.85 -24.59 -110.69
N GLU A 241 42.55 -23.31 -110.94
CA GLU A 241 42.80 -22.68 -112.24
C GLU A 241 44.31 -22.59 -112.53
N THR A 242 45.12 -22.16 -111.57
CA THR A 242 46.58 -22.09 -111.74
C THR A 242 47.20 -23.47 -111.93
N THR A 243 46.72 -24.48 -111.20
CA THR A 243 47.14 -25.88 -111.37
C THR A 243 46.69 -26.40 -112.74
N GLY A 244 45.46 -26.13 -113.17
CA GLY A 244 44.96 -26.46 -114.50
C GLY A 244 45.79 -25.82 -115.61
N ARG A 245 46.14 -24.53 -115.49
CA ARG A 245 47.06 -23.84 -116.42
C ARG A 245 48.45 -24.47 -116.42
N ARG A 246 49.01 -24.82 -115.27
CA ARG A 246 50.32 -25.51 -115.16
C ARG A 246 50.29 -26.90 -115.78
N VAL A 247 49.23 -27.68 -115.52
CA VAL A 247 49.04 -29.01 -116.11
C VAL A 247 48.88 -28.92 -117.62
N SER A 248 48.10 -27.95 -118.13
CA SER A 248 47.97 -27.70 -119.56
C SER A 248 49.32 -27.33 -120.17
N TYR A 249 50.04 -26.36 -119.58
CA TYR A 249 51.37 -25.96 -120.04
C TYR A 249 52.37 -27.14 -120.05
N LEU A 250 52.40 -27.95 -119.00
CA LEU A 250 53.22 -29.16 -118.93
C LEU A 250 52.82 -30.19 -119.99
N THR A 251 51.52 -30.36 -120.24
CA THR A 251 51.02 -31.29 -121.27
C THR A 251 51.37 -30.80 -122.67
N ASP A 252 51.25 -29.50 -122.94
CA ASP A 252 51.57 -28.90 -124.23
C ASP A 252 53.08 -28.92 -124.50
N THR A 253 53.90 -28.59 -123.49
CA THR A 253 55.36 -28.74 -123.59
C THR A 253 55.77 -30.20 -123.74
N HIS A 254 55.13 -31.14 -123.02
CA HIS A 254 55.37 -32.58 -123.20
C HIS A 254 54.99 -33.03 -124.62
N ARG A 255 53.85 -32.59 -125.15
CA ARG A 255 53.42 -32.90 -126.52
C ARG A 255 54.38 -32.30 -127.55
N GLU A 256 54.84 -31.08 -127.34
CA GLU A 256 55.83 -30.42 -128.19
C GLU A 256 57.20 -31.13 -128.12
N VAL A 257 57.64 -31.54 -126.94
CA VAL A 257 58.86 -32.34 -126.77
C VAL A 257 58.71 -33.68 -127.49
N MET A 258 57.59 -34.39 -127.33
CA MET A 258 57.33 -35.64 -128.06
C MET A 258 57.29 -35.41 -129.58
N ARG A 259 56.70 -34.30 -130.05
CA ARG A 259 56.70 -33.91 -131.47
C ARG A 259 58.12 -33.68 -131.98
N ARG A 260 58.93 -32.90 -131.25
CA ARG A 260 60.35 -32.67 -131.57
C ARG A 260 61.18 -33.96 -131.50
N LEU A 261 60.88 -34.86 -130.56
CA LEU A 261 61.55 -36.15 -130.44
C LEU A 261 61.22 -37.04 -131.63
N ASN A 262 59.97 -37.02 -132.10
CA ASN A 262 59.53 -37.73 -133.29
C ASN A 262 60.13 -37.12 -134.57
N GLU A 263 60.21 -35.79 -134.67
CA GLU A 263 60.91 -35.09 -135.75
C GLU A 263 62.41 -35.38 -135.74
N MET A 264 63.07 -35.35 -134.59
CA MET A 264 64.47 -35.77 -134.46
C MET A 264 64.65 -37.24 -134.81
N GLY A 265 63.71 -38.11 -134.40
CA GLY A 265 63.68 -39.52 -134.79
C GLY A 265 63.55 -39.70 -136.30
N ALA A 266 62.72 -38.89 -136.96
CA ALA A 266 62.60 -38.86 -138.41
C ALA A 266 63.88 -38.34 -139.09
N VAL A 267 64.51 -37.28 -138.57
CA VAL A 267 65.78 -36.75 -139.09
C VAL A 267 66.93 -37.75 -138.88
N LEU A 268 67.01 -38.42 -137.73
CA LEU A 268 67.96 -39.51 -137.50
C LEU A 268 67.66 -40.70 -138.41
N GLY A 269 66.39 -41.03 -138.64
CA GLY A 269 65.97 -42.03 -139.61
C GLY A 269 66.45 -41.69 -141.02
N ASP A 270 66.26 -40.45 -141.46
CA ASP A 270 66.74 -39.92 -142.74
C ASP A 270 68.27 -39.91 -142.83
N LEU A 271 68.96 -39.57 -141.74
CA LEU A 271 70.42 -39.55 -141.69
C LEU A 271 71.01 -40.97 -141.75
N ILE A 272 70.44 -41.93 -141.03
CA ILE A 272 70.81 -43.35 -141.10
C ILE A 272 70.47 -43.92 -142.48
N HIS A 273 69.35 -43.52 -143.09
CA HIS A 273 69.05 -43.90 -144.48
C HIS A 273 70.04 -43.30 -145.47
N ARG A 274 70.49 -42.05 -145.29
CA ARG A 274 71.58 -41.48 -146.09
C ARG A 274 72.91 -42.17 -145.85
N GLU A 275 73.25 -42.49 -144.61
CA GLU A 275 74.46 -43.22 -144.27
C GLU A 275 74.44 -44.62 -144.92
N ASN A 276 73.34 -45.35 -144.78
CA ASN A 276 73.17 -46.66 -145.41
C ASN A 276 73.14 -46.61 -146.95
N ALA A 277 72.59 -45.54 -147.54
CA ALA A 277 72.56 -45.36 -148.99
C ALA A 277 73.89 -44.88 -149.58
N ALA A 278 74.81 -44.34 -148.77
CA ALA A 278 76.07 -43.80 -149.25
C ALA A 278 77.20 -44.84 -149.43
N GLY A 279 77.16 -45.99 -148.76
CA GLY A 279 78.20 -47.02 -148.92
C GLY A 279 79.60 -46.59 -148.42
N ALA A 280 80.44 -47.59 -148.10
CA ALA A 280 81.61 -47.44 -147.22
C ALA A 280 82.71 -46.47 -147.73
N LEU A 281 83.19 -45.61 -146.82
CA LEU A 281 84.47 -44.91 -146.91
C LEU A 281 85.46 -45.49 -145.90
N ILE A 282 86.69 -45.63 -146.40
CA ILE A 282 87.89 -46.22 -145.79
C ILE A 282 88.48 -45.29 -144.72
N ASP A 283 89.13 -45.90 -143.73
CA ASP A 283 89.95 -45.28 -142.67
C ASP A 283 91.37 -44.95 -143.17
N GLU A 284 91.77 -43.67 -143.15
CA GLU A 284 93.14 -43.11 -143.06
C GLU A 284 93.03 -41.62 -142.64
N GLY A 285 93.74 -41.03 -141.68
CA GLY A 285 94.78 -41.49 -140.77
C GLY A 285 95.08 -40.41 -139.70
N SER A 286 95.53 -40.90 -138.55
CA SER A 286 96.01 -40.29 -137.30
C SER A 286 96.83 -38.98 -137.33
N VAL A 287 96.49 -38.03 -136.44
CA VAL A 287 97.45 -37.10 -135.78
C VAL A 287 96.98 -36.82 -134.33
N LEU A 288 97.79 -37.22 -133.34
CA LEU A 288 97.67 -36.79 -131.94
C LEU A 288 97.90 -35.27 -131.81
N PRO A 289 97.32 -34.62 -130.79
CA PRO A 289 98.23 -34.11 -129.77
C PRO A 289 97.76 -34.40 -128.33
N GLN A 290 98.76 -34.55 -127.48
CA GLN A 290 98.68 -34.67 -126.04
C GLN A 290 98.60 -33.29 -125.38
N PHE A 291 97.69 -33.14 -124.39
CA PHE A 291 97.74 -32.29 -123.18
C PHE A 291 97.88 -30.74 -123.36
N PRO A 292 97.47 -29.88 -122.38
CA PRO A 292 97.37 -30.20 -120.95
C PRO A 292 96.12 -29.71 -120.20
N VAL A 293 96.01 -30.34 -119.03
CA VAL A 293 95.38 -29.89 -117.79
C VAL A 293 95.54 -28.38 -117.55
N GLN A 294 94.47 -27.71 -117.15
CA GLN A 294 94.56 -26.62 -116.18
C GLN A 294 93.51 -26.82 -115.09
N THR A 295 93.88 -27.65 -114.11
CA THR A 295 93.42 -27.53 -112.73
C THR A 295 94.07 -26.30 -112.10
N ALA A 296 93.21 -25.47 -111.50
CA ALA A 296 93.48 -24.72 -110.27
C ALA A 296 94.53 -23.57 -110.42
N PRO A 297 94.80 -22.73 -109.40
CA PRO A 297 94.33 -22.80 -108.01
C PRO A 297 94.03 -21.40 -107.37
N ALA A 298 93.33 -21.42 -106.24
CA ALA A 298 93.84 -20.98 -104.92
C ALA A 298 93.99 -19.45 -104.76
N ALA A 299 93.20 -18.86 -103.89
CA ALA A 299 93.50 -18.72 -102.46
C ALA A 299 94.20 -17.38 -102.18
N VAL A 300 93.57 -16.65 -101.25
CA VAL A 300 94.18 -15.90 -100.13
C VAL A 300 95.72 -15.96 -100.06
N PRO A 301 96.38 -14.83 -99.73
CA PRO A 301 96.63 -14.50 -98.31
C PRO A 301 96.34 -13.02 -97.98
N ALA A 302 95.92 -12.68 -96.74
CA ALA A 302 96.79 -12.27 -95.62
C ALA A 302 97.78 -11.15 -96.03
N ASP A 303 97.84 -10.00 -95.40
CA ASP A 303 97.97 -9.78 -93.96
C ASP A 303 97.87 -8.28 -93.61
N GLY A 304 97.60 -7.95 -92.34
CA GLY A 304 97.89 -6.64 -91.72
C GLY A 304 96.75 -5.61 -91.71
N ALA A 305 95.75 -5.68 -90.80
CA ALA A 305 95.79 -5.21 -89.40
C ALA A 305 95.53 -3.68 -89.23
N PRO A 306 95.12 -3.18 -88.05
CA PRO A 306 94.08 -3.68 -87.13
C PRO A 306 93.21 -2.53 -86.53
N ALA A 307 92.45 -2.89 -85.49
CA ALA A 307 91.76 -2.08 -84.45
C ALA A 307 90.24 -1.88 -84.66
N GLU A 308 89.35 -2.11 -83.68
CA GLU A 308 89.43 -2.66 -82.32
C GLU A 308 87.97 -2.95 -81.86
N VAL A 309 87.74 -4.11 -81.21
CA VAL A 309 87.02 -4.34 -79.93
C VAL A 309 85.61 -3.69 -79.78
N THR A 310 84.53 -4.43 -79.46
CA THR A 310 84.33 -5.05 -78.14
C THR A 310 83.28 -6.19 -78.13
N VAL A 311 83.59 -7.18 -77.30
CA VAL A 311 82.90 -8.44 -76.95
C VAL A 311 82.02 -8.26 -75.70
N VAL A 312 81.04 -9.16 -75.50
CA VAL A 312 80.67 -9.90 -74.25
C VAL A 312 79.38 -10.71 -74.60
N SER A 313 79.41 -12.02 -74.88
CA SER A 313 79.43 -13.22 -73.97
C SER A 313 78.43 -13.09 -72.81
N GLY A 314 77.58 -14.03 -72.41
CA GLY A 314 77.42 -15.48 -72.52
C GLY A 314 76.26 -15.84 -71.55
N HIS A 315 75.33 -16.70 -71.94
CA HIS A 315 75.18 -18.09 -71.46
C HIS A 315 74.91 -18.28 -69.95
N GLY A 316 73.78 -18.91 -69.63
CA GLY A 316 73.54 -19.62 -68.36
C GLY A 316 72.06 -19.75 -67.96
N PRO A 317 71.51 -20.98 -67.89
CA PRO A 317 70.27 -21.30 -67.19
C PRO A 317 70.53 -21.96 -65.81
N GLU A 318 69.43 -22.21 -65.09
CA GLU A 318 69.21 -23.03 -63.87
C GLU A 318 69.09 -22.38 -62.47
N LEU A 319 67.84 -22.47 -61.97
CA LEU A 319 67.34 -23.09 -60.72
C LEU A 319 67.74 -22.59 -59.32
N GLY A 320 66.70 -22.53 -58.46
CA GLY A 320 66.75 -22.59 -56.98
C GLY A 320 66.09 -21.37 -56.32
N ALA A 321 64.79 -21.39 -56.02
CA ALA A 321 64.18 -21.89 -54.76
C ALA A 321 64.34 -20.93 -53.56
N ASP A 322 63.24 -20.28 -53.14
CA ASP A 322 62.69 -20.28 -51.76
C ASP A 322 61.41 -19.39 -51.75
N GLN A 323 60.21 -19.99 -51.65
CA GLN A 323 59.34 -20.11 -50.46
C GLN A 323 58.79 -18.80 -49.88
N GLY A 324 57.46 -18.72 -49.84
CA GLY A 324 56.69 -17.67 -49.17
C GLY A 324 55.21 -17.65 -49.58
N SER A 325 54.51 -18.75 -49.27
CA SER A 325 53.06 -18.93 -48.96
C SER A 325 52.22 -17.65 -48.82
N GLY A 326 50.99 -17.49 -49.30
CA GLY A 326 49.96 -18.33 -49.92
C GLY A 326 48.71 -17.45 -50.22
N PRO A 327 47.65 -17.99 -50.84
CA PRO A 327 46.43 -17.24 -51.21
C PRO A 327 45.22 -17.67 -50.37
N GLU A 328 44.50 -16.74 -49.74
CA GLU A 328 43.14 -17.01 -49.25
C GLU A 328 42.22 -15.80 -49.48
N ALA A 329 41.07 -16.11 -50.07
CA ALA A 329 39.90 -15.29 -50.16
C ALA A 329 39.01 -15.60 -48.95
N GLU A 330 38.41 -14.57 -48.35
CA GLU A 330 37.18 -14.55 -47.53
C GLU A 330 37.01 -13.06 -47.14
N ALA A 331 36.06 -12.30 -47.69
CA ALA A 331 34.70 -12.18 -47.19
C ALA A 331 34.63 -12.15 -45.66
N ASP A 332 34.64 -10.96 -45.06
CA ASP A 332 33.74 -10.64 -43.95
C ASP A 332 33.64 -9.12 -43.72
N VAL A 333 32.39 -8.65 -43.76
CA VAL A 333 31.94 -7.31 -43.41
C VAL A 333 31.58 -7.39 -41.93
N GLU A 334 32.43 -6.89 -41.04
CA GLU A 334 32.09 -6.77 -39.63
C GLU A 334 31.50 -5.38 -39.38
N SER A 335 30.18 -5.36 -39.28
CA SER A 335 29.38 -4.24 -38.82
C SER A 335 29.55 -4.09 -37.30
N ASP A 336 30.18 -3.00 -36.87
CA ASP A 336 30.02 -2.50 -35.50
C ASP A 336 28.58 -1.95 -35.35
N VAL A 337 27.64 -2.84 -35.04
CA VAL A 337 26.31 -2.45 -34.57
C VAL A 337 26.37 -2.32 -33.06
N GLU A 338 26.28 -1.06 -32.65
CA GLU A 338 25.92 -0.55 -31.35
C GLU A 338 24.88 -1.45 -30.64
N ALA A 339 25.36 -2.29 -29.71
CA ALA A 339 24.50 -3.05 -28.82
C ALA A 339 23.88 -2.09 -27.80
N VAL A 340 22.72 -1.54 -28.15
CA VAL A 340 21.77 -0.95 -27.21
C VAL A 340 21.33 -2.06 -26.24
N ARG A 341 21.98 -2.13 -25.07
CA ARG A 341 21.46 -2.86 -23.93
C ARG A 341 20.19 -2.14 -23.46
N VAL A 342 19.05 -2.72 -23.83
CA VAL A 342 17.76 -2.45 -23.20
C VAL A 342 17.88 -2.83 -21.72
N ILE A 343 17.82 -1.83 -20.85
CA ILE A 343 17.54 -2.03 -19.43
C ILE A 343 16.04 -2.31 -19.36
N VAL A 344 15.68 -3.58 -19.18
CA VAL A 344 14.34 -3.97 -18.72
C VAL A 344 14.44 -3.98 -17.20
N ASP A 345 13.77 -3.02 -16.54
CA ASP A 345 13.46 -3.12 -15.12
C ASP A 345 12.38 -4.19 -14.94
N ASP A 346 12.82 -5.44 -14.74
CA ASP A 346 11.98 -6.54 -14.25
C ASP A 346 12.09 -6.58 -12.72
N GLU A 347 11.17 -5.92 -12.01
CA GLU A 347 10.92 -6.22 -10.59
C GLU A 347 9.41 -6.15 -10.26
N HIS A 348 8.71 -7.26 -10.49
CA HIS A 348 7.66 -7.71 -9.57
C HIS A 348 7.28 -9.17 -9.81
N GLU A 349 7.63 -10.06 -8.87
CA GLU A 349 6.68 -10.89 -8.10
C GLU A 349 7.41 -12.03 -7.37
N GLY A 350 7.12 -12.16 -6.08
CA GLY A 350 7.63 -13.21 -5.19
C GLY A 350 6.95 -13.12 -3.83
N ARG A 351 5.64 -13.42 -3.82
CA ARG A 351 4.90 -13.75 -2.59
C ARG A 351 5.37 -15.12 -2.13
N ASP A 352 6.03 -15.18 -0.99
CA ASP A 352 6.22 -16.42 -0.24
C ASP A 352 5.22 -16.45 0.92
N ASP A 353 4.28 -17.38 0.81
CA ASP A 353 3.40 -17.83 1.88
C ASP A 353 4.23 -18.61 2.91
N HIS A 354 4.38 -18.09 4.13
CA HIS A 354 4.73 -18.90 5.29
C HIS A 354 3.72 -18.69 6.42
N PHE A 355 2.84 -19.69 6.53
CA PHE A 355 1.95 -19.97 7.64
C PHE A 355 2.81 -20.48 8.80
N ASP A 356 2.84 -19.78 9.93
CA ASP A 356 3.12 -20.39 11.22
C ASP A 356 2.18 -19.82 12.29
N ASP A 357 1.46 -20.77 12.91
CA ASP A 357 0.47 -20.67 13.96
C ASP A 357 1.17 -20.42 15.29
N ASP A 358 0.93 -19.25 15.91
CA ASP A 358 1.23 -19.08 17.34
C ASP A 358 0.17 -18.19 18.00
N ARG A 359 -0.86 -18.85 18.51
CA ARG A 359 -1.87 -18.27 19.39
C ARG A 359 -1.22 -17.89 20.73
N ARG A 360 -1.11 -16.59 21.01
CA ARG A 360 -1.00 -16.07 22.38
C ARG A 360 -2.24 -15.29 22.74
N ALA A 361 -3.02 -15.89 23.64
CA ALA A 361 -4.09 -15.25 24.36
C ALA A 361 -3.50 -14.28 25.40
N GLU A 362 -3.83 -13.00 25.28
CA GLU A 362 -3.67 -12.03 26.37
C GLU A 362 -5.06 -11.71 26.93
N THR A 363 -5.39 -12.37 28.04
CA THR A 363 -6.36 -11.90 29.01
C THR A 363 -5.60 -11.05 30.02
N PHE A 364 -5.88 -9.75 30.08
CA PHE A 364 -5.48 -8.93 31.22
C PHE A 364 -6.71 -8.52 32.04
N ASP A 365 -6.57 -8.87 33.31
CA ASP A 365 -7.49 -8.83 34.44
C ASP A 365 -7.52 -7.40 35.00
N ASP A 366 -8.70 -6.77 35.00
CA ASP A 366 -8.89 -5.39 35.48
C ASP A 366 -9.67 -5.43 36.80
N THR A 367 -8.95 -5.78 37.86
CA THR A 367 -9.38 -5.55 39.24
C THR A 367 -8.22 -4.99 40.03
N ASP A 368 -8.20 -3.66 40.23
CA ASP A 368 -7.68 -3.16 41.50
C ASP A 368 -8.38 -1.90 42.00
N VAL A 369 -8.70 -1.97 43.28
CA VAL A 369 -9.60 -1.12 44.03
C VAL A 369 -8.77 -0.08 44.77
N HIS A 370 -8.92 1.20 44.43
CA HIS A 370 -8.46 2.29 45.29
C HIS A 370 -9.62 2.99 46.00
N LEU A 371 -9.99 2.42 47.14
CA LEU A 371 -10.71 3.08 48.21
C LEU A 371 -9.80 4.11 48.90
N GLY A 372 -10.30 5.33 49.07
CA GLY A 372 -9.97 6.16 50.24
C GLY A 372 -9.54 7.60 49.97
N ARG A 373 -10.49 8.52 50.19
CA ARG A 373 -10.44 9.59 51.22
C ARG A 373 -10.87 10.96 50.69
N ALA A 374 -12.16 11.23 50.87
CA ALA A 374 -12.70 12.58 50.98
C ALA A 374 -12.12 13.30 52.22
N ALA A 375 -11.69 14.55 52.04
CA ALA A 375 -11.86 15.69 52.96
C ALA A 375 -10.77 16.75 52.68
N LYS A 376 -11.19 17.91 52.15
CA LYS A 376 -10.91 19.27 52.64
C LYS A 376 -11.37 20.31 51.61
N GLU A 377 -12.39 21.08 51.98
CA GLU A 377 -12.34 22.56 52.15
C GLU A 377 -12.63 23.27 50.82
N ASN A 378 -13.89 23.63 50.52
CA ASN A 378 -14.55 24.89 50.92
C ASN A 378 -13.60 26.09 50.90
N ASP A 379 -13.59 26.85 49.80
CA ASP A 379 -13.63 28.31 49.85
C ASP A 379 -13.86 28.92 48.45
N GLU A 380 -14.49 30.10 48.44
CA GLU A 380 -14.67 31.04 47.31
C GLU A 380 -15.83 30.83 46.33
N TYR A 381 -17.05 30.85 46.86
CA TYR A 381 -18.15 31.62 46.25
C TYR A 381 -18.21 33.01 46.89
N ALA A 382 -17.39 33.95 46.42
CA ALA A 382 -17.55 35.37 46.70
C ALA A 382 -16.94 36.22 45.57
N ALA A 383 -17.72 37.20 45.10
CA ALA A 383 -17.37 38.23 44.12
C ALA A 383 -17.46 37.74 42.66
N ARG A 384 -18.44 38.14 41.83
CA ARG A 384 -18.95 39.49 41.50
C ARG A 384 -20.22 39.26 40.67
N LYS A 385 -21.39 39.83 40.96
CA LYS A 385 -21.79 41.24 40.87
C LYS A 385 -21.38 41.94 39.59
#